data_AF-A0A949WQC2-F1
#
_entry.id   AF-A0A949WQC2-F1
#
_cell.length_a   1.000
_cell.length_b   1.000
_cell.length_c   1.000
_cell.angle_alpha   90.00
_cell.angle_beta   90.00
_cell.angle_gamma   90.00
#
_symmetry.space_group_name_H-M   'P 1'
#
loop_
_entity.id
_entity.type
_entity.pdbx_description
1 polymer ?
#
loop_
_entity_poly.entity_id
_entity_poly.type
_entity_poly.pdbx_seq_one_letter_code
_entity_poly.pdbx_strand_id
1 'polypeptide(L)'
;MIKIVKAETLTSLLIAISLFMILFLAYANWQSLQNKQANYLYQKQQALQIAENQLNLKAINEPCEKIVKQNNLNFEISCLEQKITVIFPLGKIELSSTE
;
A
#
# COMPACT_ATOMS: atom_id res chain seq x y z
N MET A 1 36.61 -39.39 21.86
CA MET A 1 35.75 -39.81 20.74
C MET A 1 35.67 -38.68 19.73
N ILE A 2 36.26 -38.86 18.55
CA ILE A 2 36.19 -37.88 17.46
C ILE A 2 34.87 -38.11 16.72
N LYS A 3 33.99 -37.10 16.67
CA LYS A 3 32.78 -37.15 15.85
C LYS A 3 33.19 -36.99 14.39
N ILE A 4 33.07 -38.07 13.60
CA ILE A 4 33.23 -38.01 12.16
C ILE A 4 31.95 -37.46 11.56
N VAL A 5 31.98 -36.22 11.07
CA VAL A 5 30.87 -35.62 10.33
C VAL A 5 30.97 -36.11 8.89
N LYS A 6 29.91 -36.75 8.39
CA LYS A 6 29.83 -37.21 7.00
C LYS A 6 29.82 -35.98 6.09
N ALA A 7 30.73 -35.91 5.12
CA ALA A 7 30.73 -34.83 4.14
C ALA A 7 29.44 -34.91 3.31
N GLU A 8 28.63 -33.85 3.36
CA GLU A 8 27.49 -33.70 2.45
C GLU A 8 27.98 -33.71 1.01
N THR A 9 27.25 -34.40 0.14
CA THR A 9 27.61 -34.44 -1.28
C THR A 9 27.22 -33.13 -1.94
N LEU A 10 28.00 -32.68 -2.93
CA LEU A 10 27.66 -31.50 -3.73
C LEU A 10 26.24 -31.57 -4.32
N THR A 11 25.77 -32.78 -4.64
CA THR A 11 24.41 -33.04 -5.11
C THR A 11 23.34 -32.73 -4.06
N SER A 12 23.55 -33.12 -2.80
CA SER A 12 22.64 -32.82 -1.68
C SER A 12 22.50 -31.31 -1.49
N LEU A 13 23.64 -30.59 -1.54
CA LEU A 13 23.66 -29.14 -1.43
C LEU A 13 22.92 -28.46 -2.59
N LEU A 14 23.15 -28.89 -3.84
CA LEU A 14 22.50 -28.32 -5.02
C LEU A 14 20.99 -28.54 -5.00
N ILE A 15 20.52 -29.70 -4.53
CA ILE A 15 19.09 -29.97 -4.35
C ILE A 15 18.50 -29.02 -3.31
N ALA A 16 19.16 -28.87 -2.16
CA ALA A 16 18.69 -27.98 -1.10
C ALA A 16 18.58 -26.52 -1.56
N ILE A 17 19.61 -26.03 -2.27
CA ILE A 17 19.60 -24.67 -2.84
C ILE A 17 18.49 -24.53 -3.88
N SER A 18 18.30 -25.52 -4.75
CA SER A 18 17.26 -25.47 -5.78
C SER A 18 15.87 -25.39 -5.17
N LEU A 19 15.59 -26.18 -4.13
CA LEU A 19 14.32 -26.13 -3.41
C LEU A 19 14.12 -24.79 -2.70
N PHE A 20 15.15 -24.28 -2.03
CA PHE A 20 15.10 -22.97 -1.40
C PHE A 20 14.80 -21.86 -2.41
N MET A 21 15.46 -21.87 -3.57
CA MET A 21 15.25 -20.87 -4.62
C MET A 21 13.82 -20.88 -5.13
N ILE A 22 13.22 -22.05 -5.34
CA ILE A 22 11.83 -22.16 -5.78
C ILE A 22 10.89 -21.52 -4.74
N LEU A 23 11.07 -21.86 -3.47
CA LEU A 23 10.26 -21.30 -2.38
C LEU A 23 10.45 -19.79 -2.24
N PHE A 24 11.70 -19.33 -2.31
CA PHE A 24 12.03 -17.92 -2.21
C PHE A 24 11.40 -17.11 -3.35
N LEU A 25 11.47 -17.61 -4.59
CA LEU A 25 10.87 -16.94 -5.74
C LEU A 25 9.34 -16.87 -5.65
N ALA A 26 8.71 -17.96 -5.21
CA ALA A 26 7.27 -17.98 -4.97
C ALA A 26 6.86 -16.94 -3.92
N TYR A 27 7.59 -16.90 -2.79
CA TYR A 27 7.37 -15.93 -1.73
C TYR A 27 7.61 -14.49 -2.21
N ALA A 28 8.70 -14.22 -2.93
CA ALA A 28 9.03 -12.89 -3.43
C ALA A 28 7.94 -12.35 -4.38
N ASN A 29 7.41 -13.21 -5.26
CA ASN A 29 6.32 -12.83 -6.16
C ASN A 29 5.03 -12.51 -5.39
N TRP A 30 4.67 -13.36 -4.43
CA TRP A 30 3.51 -13.11 -3.56
C TRP A 30 3.68 -11.82 -2.74
N GLN A 31 4.85 -11.61 -2.14
CA GLN A 31 5.17 -10.42 -1.35
C GLN A 31 5.09 -9.14 -2.18
N SER A 32 5.53 -9.18 -3.45
CA SER A 32 5.42 -8.05 -4.38
C SER A 32 3.95 -7.67 -4.62
N LEU A 33 3.09 -8.66 -4.85
CA LEU A 33 1.66 -8.43 -5.00
C LEU A 33 1.03 -7.83 -3.74
N GLN A 34 1.37 -8.39 -2.57
CA GLN A 34 0.88 -7.88 -1.28
C GLN A 34 1.34 -6.44 -1.02
N ASN A 35 2.59 -6.11 -1.32
CA ASN A 35 3.12 -4.76 -1.12
C ASN A 35 2.37 -3.72 -1.97
N LYS A 36 2.07 -4.06 -3.23
CA LYS A 36 1.26 -3.20 -4.11
C LYS A 36 -0.14 -2.96 -3.52
N GLN A 37 -0.78 -4.02 -3.03
CA GLN A 37 -2.12 -3.92 -2.43
C GLN A 37 -2.12 -3.13 -1.11
N ALA A 38 -1.13 -3.37 -0.25
CA ALA A 38 -0.95 -2.66 1.00
C ALA A 38 -0.74 -1.15 0.77
N ASN A 39 0.10 -0.78 -0.19
CA ASN A 39 0.32 0.64 -0.55
C ASN A 39 -0.95 1.31 -1.08
N TYR A 40 -1.73 0.61 -1.91
CA TYR A 40 -3.02 1.13 -2.38
C TYR A 40 -3.99 1.37 -1.22
N LEU A 41 -4.13 0.40 -0.32
CA LEU A 41 -5.02 0.52 0.84
C LEU A 41 -4.58 1.65 1.77
N TYR A 42 -3.28 1.78 2.00
CA TYR A 42 -2.71 2.85 2.83
C TYR A 42 -2.98 4.24 2.24
N GLN A 43 -2.80 4.41 0.92
CA GLN A 43 -3.13 5.69 0.25
C GLN A 43 -4.64 5.95 0.25
N LYS A 44 -5.45 4.91 0.04
CA LYS A 44 -6.92 5.03 0.10
C LYS A 44 -7.40 5.47 1.49
N GLN A 45 -6.82 4.93 2.56
CA GLN A 45 -7.18 5.30 3.92
C GLN A 45 -6.77 6.75 4.24
N GLN A 46 -5.58 7.19 3.83
CA GLN A 46 -5.20 8.60 3.95
C GLN A 46 -6.13 9.52 3.16
N ALA A 47 -6.46 9.13 1.93
CA ALA A 47 -7.39 9.90 1.11
C ALA A 47 -8.76 10.02 1.77
N LEU A 48 -9.24 8.96 2.44
CA LEU A 48 -10.49 8.96 3.21
C LEU A 48 -10.44 9.96 4.37
N GLN A 49 -9.36 9.94 5.16
CA GLN A 49 -9.17 10.90 6.26
C GLN A 49 -9.10 12.34 5.75
N ILE A 50 -8.43 12.57 4.61
CA ILE A 50 -8.40 13.89 3.97
C ILE A 50 -9.82 14.30 3.57
N ALA A 51 -10.59 13.41 2.95
CA ALA A 51 -11.95 13.71 2.51
C ALA A 51 -12.90 13.99 3.69
N GLU A 52 -12.78 13.24 4.80
CA GLU A 52 -13.49 13.51 6.05
C GLU A 52 -13.15 14.89 6.62
N ASN A 53 -11.87 15.27 6.60
CA ASN A 53 -11.45 16.62 7.01
C ASN A 53 -12.07 17.70 6.12
N GLN A 54 -12.13 17.50 4.80
CA GLN A 54 -12.77 18.46 3.89
C GLN A 54 -14.28 18.57 4.13
N LEU A 55 -14.93 17.48 4.52
CA LEU A 55 -16.34 17.50 4.90
C LEU A 55 -16.56 18.34 6.16
N ASN A 56 -15.67 18.22 7.15
CA ASN A 56 -15.69 19.04 8.36
C ASN A 56 -15.45 20.53 8.05
N LEU A 57 -14.48 20.86 7.20
CA LEU A 57 -14.24 22.24 6.76
C LEU A 57 -15.48 22.85 6.11
N LYS A 58 -16.13 22.09 5.24
CA LYS A 58 -17.36 22.52 4.59
C LYS A 58 -18.51 22.71 5.58
N ALA A 59 -18.63 21.86 6.61
CA ALA A 59 -19.64 21.98 7.65
C ALA A 59 -19.49 23.27 8.48
N ILE A 60 -18.27 23.81 8.58
CA ILE A 60 -17.97 25.10 9.24
C ILE A 60 -17.85 26.27 8.25
N ASN A 61 -18.24 26.09 6.99
CA ASN A 61 -18.14 27.08 5.90
C ASN A 61 -16.72 27.59 5.60
N GLU A 62 -15.70 26.80 5.92
CA GLU A 62 -14.31 27.06 5.51
C GLU A 62 -14.06 26.54 4.08
N PRO A 63 -13.15 27.18 3.32
CA PRO A 63 -12.86 26.77 1.95
C PRO A 63 -12.13 25.43 1.95
N CYS A 64 -12.50 24.55 1.02
CA CYS A 64 -11.77 23.31 0.81
C CYS A 64 -10.33 23.56 0.35
N GLU A 65 -9.44 22.72 0.83
CA GLU A 65 -8.07 22.62 0.33
C GLU A 65 -8.07 22.03 -1.08
N LYS A 66 -7.08 22.44 -1.90
CA LYS A 66 -6.93 21.91 -3.27
C LYS A 66 -5.88 20.80 -3.37
N ILE A 67 -4.84 20.88 -2.54
CA ILE A 67 -3.74 19.92 -2.55
C ILE A 67 -3.25 19.73 -1.11
N VAL A 68 -3.12 18.48 -0.69
CA VAL A 68 -2.50 18.08 0.58
C VAL A 68 -1.30 17.20 0.27
N LYS A 69 -0.15 17.48 0.91
CA LYS A 69 1.06 16.66 0.80
C LYS A 69 1.27 15.87 2.09
N GLN A 70 1.21 14.55 2.02
CA GLN A 70 1.45 13.65 3.16
C GLN A 70 2.33 12.48 2.73
N ASN A 71 3.31 12.12 3.57
CA ASN A 71 4.24 11.01 3.31
C ASN A 71 4.90 11.09 1.92
N ASN A 72 5.28 12.31 1.51
CA ASN A 72 5.87 12.59 0.19
C ASN A 72 4.95 12.30 -1.02
N LEU A 73 3.66 12.09 -0.80
CA LEU A 73 2.64 11.94 -1.83
C LEU A 73 1.77 13.18 -1.89
N ASN A 74 1.32 13.52 -3.11
CA ASN A 74 0.38 14.61 -3.33
C ASN A 74 -1.03 14.04 -3.46
N PHE A 75 -1.96 14.66 -2.76
CA PHE A 75 -3.38 14.37 -2.80
C PHE A 75 -4.09 15.59 -3.40
N GLU A 76 -4.68 15.44 -4.58
CA GLU A 76 -5.45 16.49 -5.22
C GLU A 76 -6.91 16.38 -4.80
N ILE A 77 -7.48 17.49 -4.38
CA ILE A 77 -8.79 17.56 -3.76
C ILE A 77 -9.72 18.41 -4.64
N SER A 78 -10.91 17.88 -4.90
CA SER A 78 -11.99 18.59 -5.56
C SER A 78 -13.25 18.49 -4.73
N CYS A 79 -13.70 19.63 -4.19
CA CYS A 79 -14.96 19.76 -3.49
C CYS A 79 -16.02 20.34 -4.41
N LEU A 80 -16.97 19.51 -4.81
CA LEU A 80 -18.21 19.90 -5.47
C LEU A 80 -19.35 19.92 -4.43
N GLU A 81 -20.49 20.54 -4.78
CA GLU A 81 -21.59 20.81 -3.84
C GLU A 81 -22.08 19.61 -3.03
N GLN A 82 -22.01 18.39 -3.54
CA GLN A 82 -22.42 17.18 -2.80
C GLN A 82 -21.36 16.07 -2.82
N LYS A 83 -20.17 16.37 -3.35
CA LYS A 83 -19.16 15.35 -3.64
C LYS A 83 -17.75 15.86 -3.36
N ILE A 84 -17.03 15.14 -2.52
CA ILE A 84 -15.60 15.36 -2.26
C ILE A 84 -14.83 14.26 -2.98
N THR A 85 -13.94 14.66 -3.88
CA THR A 85 -13.06 13.74 -4.61
C THR A 85 -11.62 13.98 -4.16
N VAL A 86 -10.93 12.91 -3.78
CA VAL A 86 -9.51 12.95 -3.43
C VAL A 86 -8.76 11.99 -4.34
N ILE A 87 -7.85 12.53 -5.14
CA ILE A 87 -7.03 11.80 -6.12
C ILE A 87 -5.64 11.62 -5.52
N PHE A 88 -5.08 10.41 -5.64
CA PHE A 88 -3.76 10.03 -5.15
C PHE A 88 -3.05 9.14 -6.18
N PRO A 89 -1.73 8.92 -6.07
CA PRO A 89 -0.97 8.26 -7.13
C PRO A 89 -1.48 6.87 -7.55
N LEU A 90 -2.03 6.10 -6.60
CA LEU A 90 -2.56 4.76 -6.86
C LEU A 90 -4.08 4.71 -7.14
N GLY A 91 -4.79 5.85 -7.18
CA GLY A 91 -6.23 5.85 -7.44
C GLY A 91 -6.95 7.11 -7.00
N LYS A 92 -8.25 6.97 -6.70
CA LYS A 92 -9.07 8.06 -6.17
C LYS A 92 -10.16 7.51 -5.26
N ILE A 93 -10.64 8.37 -4.37
CA ILE A 93 -11.90 8.13 -3.66
C ILE A 93 -12.87 9.28 -3.93
N GLU A 94 -14.15 8.95 -3.79
CA GLU A 94 -15.25 9.87 -3.95
C GLU A 94 -16.18 9.65 -2.77
N LEU A 95 -16.37 10.68 -1.95
CA LEU A 95 -17.35 10.70 -0.88
C LEU A 95 -18.50 11.60 -1.30
N SER A 96 -19.68 11.00 -1.42
CA SER A 96 -20.92 11.76 -1.56
C SER A 96 -21.46 12.05 -0.17
N SER A 97 -21.77 13.31 0.11
CA SER A 97 -22.55 13.66 1.28
C SER A 97 -24.01 13.31 0.97
N THR A 98 -24.41 12.06 1.20
CA THR A 98 -25.85 11.76 1.32
C THR A 98 -26.34 12.45 2.59
N GLU A 99 -27.18 13.46 2.41
CA GLU A 99 -28.12 13.91 3.45
C GLU A 99 -29.01 12.74 3.91
#